data_AF-A0A355XUR4-F1
#
_entry.id   AF-A0A355XUR4-F1
#
_cell.length_a   1.000
_cell.length_b   1.000
_cell.length_c   1.000
_cell.angle_alpha   90.00
_cell.angle_beta   90.00
_cell.angle_gamma   90.00
#
_symmetry.space_group_name_H-M   'P 1'
#
loop_
_entity.id
_entity.type
_entity.pdbx_description
1 polymer ?
#
loop_
_entity_poly.entity_id
_entity_poly.type
_entity_poly.pdbx_seq_one_letter_code
_entity_poly.pdbx_strand_id
1 'polypeptide(L)'
;MNNNTEEMKSRKTSYTQQAAASKRAALGLLLLLSLCLAGCGRVEVPAQYGETPKLPAVYPDYTHVTVPVNIAPLTMELTTPAEDVVTRYSYAGQEIVCGGVKAQPDIDEWKALTAAAKGHDIRVDVYARQQGQWTHYKPFTITVSPDSIDPYISYRLIAPSYVTYEELTINQRCLENYDETVIYNNMLAANDSDGQCINCHNVQNYNPDRYQFHARQHHGGTVIEYDGKMQKVNMKNDSILSAGVYPAWHPTLKLLAYSTDQTMQSFHTRDIDKIEVLDSQSDLILFDPDKNEVQTILNDSTEFEVFP
;
A
#
# COMPACT_ATOMS: atom_id res chain seq x y z
N MET A 1 -50.80 19.28 -63.83
CA MET A 1 -51.06 18.59 -62.53
C MET A 1 -50.40 17.21 -62.41
N ASN A 2 -49.36 16.87 -63.21
CA ASN A 2 -48.78 15.51 -63.22
C ASN A 2 -47.39 15.35 -62.54
N ASN A 3 -46.78 16.40 -61.98
CA ASN A 3 -45.44 16.28 -61.38
C ASN A 3 -45.42 15.78 -59.93
N ASN A 4 -46.54 15.82 -59.20
CA ASN A 4 -46.54 15.45 -57.77
C ASN A 4 -46.61 13.94 -57.50
N THR A 5 -47.01 13.13 -58.48
CA THR A 5 -47.30 11.70 -58.28
C THR A 5 -46.07 10.79 -58.45
N GLU A 6 -45.14 11.16 -59.34
CA GLU A 6 -43.87 10.42 -59.50
C GLU A 6 -42.87 10.73 -58.39
N GLU A 7 -42.83 11.98 -57.92
CA GLU A 7 -41.96 12.39 -56.82
C GLU A 7 -42.33 11.69 -55.49
N MET A 8 -43.63 11.49 -55.24
CA MET A 8 -44.13 10.72 -54.09
C MET A 8 -43.78 9.23 -54.15
N LYS A 9 -43.80 8.61 -55.35
CA LYS A 9 -43.40 7.20 -55.51
C LYS A 9 -41.89 7.03 -55.33
N SER A 10 -41.08 7.92 -55.91
CA SER A 10 -39.62 7.93 -55.74
C SER A 10 -39.21 8.07 -54.26
N ARG A 11 -39.84 9.02 -53.53
CA ARG A 11 -39.59 9.19 -52.09
C ARG A 11 -39.97 7.94 -51.30
N LYS A 12 -41.13 7.32 -51.53
CA LYS A 12 -41.52 6.07 -50.82
C LYS A 12 -40.53 4.92 -51.04
N THR A 13 -40.05 4.73 -52.26
CA THR A 13 -39.06 3.68 -52.57
C THR A 13 -37.71 3.95 -51.89
N SER A 14 -37.26 5.20 -51.89
CA SER A 14 -36.06 5.67 -51.19
C SER A 14 -36.14 5.44 -49.67
N TYR A 15 -37.25 5.83 -49.03
CA TYR A 15 -37.46 5.60 -47.59
C TYR A 15 -37.47 4.10 -47.23
N THR A 16 -38.03 3.26 -48.09
CA THR A 16 -38.10 1.81 -47.84
C THR A 16 -36.72 1.14 -47.96
N GLN A 17 -35.90 1.58 -48.93
CA GLN A 17 -34.52 1.10 -49.08
C GLN A 17 -33.61 1.60 -47.93
N GLN A 18 -33.79 2.84 -47.48
CA GLN A 18 -33.03 3.41 -46.36
C GLN A 18 -33.43 2.76 -45.02
N ALA A 19 -34.70 2.41 -44.84
CA ALA A 19 -35.18 1.61 -43.71
C ALA A 19 -34.65 0.17 -43.73
N ALA A 20 -34.50 -0.45 -44.90
CA ALA A 20 -33.93 -1.79 -45.03
C ALA A 20 -32.40 -1.80 -44.77
N ALA A 21 -31.69 -0.77 -45.25
CA ALA A 21 -30.25 -0.61 -45.02
C ALA A 21 -29.94 -0.33 -43.55
N SER A 22 -30.72 0.53 -42.88
CA SER A 22 -30.59 0.80 -41.44
C SER A 22 -30.89 -0.42 -40.57
N LYS A 23 -31.89 -1.24 -40.94
CA LYS A 23 -32.15 -2.53 -40.26
C LYS A 23 -31.01 -3.52 -40.42
N ARG A 24 -30.39 -3.62 -41.60
CA ARG A 24 -29.22 -4.48 -41.84
C ARG A 24 -27.98 -4.00 -41.09
N ALA A 25 -27.75 -2.69 -41.04
CA ALA A 25 -26.67 -2.09 -40.26
C ALA A 25 -26.87 -2.28 -38.75
N ALA A 26 -28.10 -2.10 -38.26
CA ALA A 26 -28.45 -2.36 -36.86
C ALA A 26 -28.28 -3.85 -36.49
N LEU A 27 -28.69 -4.76 -37.37
CA LEU A 27 -28.50 -6.21 -37.17
C LEU A 27 -27.01 -6.60 -37.18
N GLY A 28 -26.21 -6.00 -38.06
CA GLY A 28 -24.76 -6.19 -38.09
C GLY A 28 -24.06 -5.66 -36.83
N LEU A 29 -24.48 -4.50 -36.34
CA LEU A 29 -23.97 -3.91 -35.09
C LEU A 29 -24.35 -4.73 -33.85
N LEU A 30 -25.59 -5.26 -33.81
CA LEU A 30 -26.04 -6.21 -32.77
C LEU A 30 -25.24 -7.52 -32.81
N LEU A 31 -24.92 -8.04 -34.00
CA LEU A 31 -24.09 -9.23 -34.14
C LEU A 31 -22.66 -8.97 -33.63
N LEU A 32 -22.06 -7.84 -33.99
CA LEU A 32 -20.74 -7.40 -33.52
C LEU A 32 -20.71 -7.20 -31.99
N LEU A 33 -21.74 -6.58 -31.39
CA LEU A 33 -21.85 -6.48 -29.93
C LEU A 33 -22.01 -7.85 -29.26
N SER A 34 -22.76 -8.79 -29.86
CA SER A 34 -22.91 -10.14 -29.32
C SER A 34 -21.62 -10.98 -29.42
N LEU A 35 -20.78 -10.73 -30.44
CA LEU A 35 -19.44 -11.31 -30.56
C LEU A 35 -18.44 -10.71 -29.57
N CYS A 36 -18.58 -9.42 -29.20
CA CYS A 36 -17.77 -8.79 -28.15
C CYS A 36 -18.14 -9.26 -26.72
N LEU A 37 -19.38 -9.70 -26.50
CA LEU A 37 -19.83 -10.25 -25.20
C LEU A 37 -19.43 -11.71 -24.98
N ALA A 38 -18.99 -12.44 -26.01
CA ALA A 38 -18.51 -13.81 -25.91
C ALA A 38 -17.03 -13.92 -25.45
N GLY A 39 -16.34 -12.78 -25.27
CA GLY A 39 -14.91 -12.72 -24.92
C GLY A 39 -14.59 -12.70 -23.43
N CYS A 40 -15.60 -12.57 -22.55
CA CYS A 40 -15.41 -12.67 -21.10
C CYS A 40 -15.79 -14.07 -20.62
N GLY A 41 -14.99 -15.07 -21.03
CA GLY A 41 -15.06 -16.36 -20.37
C GLY A 41 -14.70 -16.19 -18.89
N ARG A 42 -15.53 -16.70 -17.99
CA ARG A 42 -15.18 -16.82 -16.57
C ARG A 42 -13.88 -17.62 -16.50
N VAL A 43 -12.90 -17.17 -15.73
CA VAL A 43 -11.68 -17.95 -15.52
C VAL A 43 -12.09 -19.24 -14.82
N GLU A 44 -11.70 -20.37 -15.39
CA GLU A 44 -12.03 -21.69 -14.89
C GLU A 44 -10.75 -22.48 -14.60
N VAL A 45 -10.82 -23.37 -13.61
CA VAL A 45 -9.76 -24.34 -13.36
C VAL A 45 -9.64 -25.27 -14.57
N PRO A 46 -8.43 -25.51 -15.10
CA PRO A 46 -8.26 -26.38 -16.27
C PRO A 46 -8.80 -27.79 -15.99
N ALA A 47 -9.58 -28.35 -16.92
CA ALA A 47 -10.16 -29.69 -16.76
C ALA A 47 -9.13 -30.83 -16.93
N GLN A 48 -8.01 -30.55 -17.61
CA GLN A 48 -6.92 -31.50 -17.84
C GLN A 48 -5.60 -30.85 -17.44
N TYR A 49 -4.86 -31.51 -16.56
CA TYR A 49 -3.55 -31.06 -16.10
C TYR A 49 -2.72 -32.26 -15.62
N GLY A 50 -1.40 -32.11 -15.68
CA GLY A 50 -0.46 -32.97 -14.94
C GLY A 50 -0.32 -32.49 -13.49
N GLU A 51 0.25 -33.33 -12.63
CA GLU A 51 0.52 -33.02 -11.22
C GLU A 51 2.03 -32.90 -11.00
N THR A 52 2.46 -32.00 -10.13
CA THR A 52 3.85 -31.94 -9.65
C THR A 52 3.90 -31.88 -8.13
N PRO A 53 4.81 -32.62 -7.47
CA PRO A 53 4.96 -32.57 -6.02
C PRO A 53 5.65 -31.29 -5.52
N LYS A 54 6.05 -30.39 -6.42
CA LYS A 54 6.72 -29.14 -6.09
C LYS A 54 5.70 -28.07 -5.70
N LEU A 55 6.01 -27.28 -4.68
CA LEU A 55 5.29 -26.03 -4.42
C LEU A 55 5.51 -25.04 -5.59
N PRO A 56 4.53 -24.16 -5.87
CA PRO A 56 4.72 -23.10 -6.85
C PRO A 56 5.71 -22.07 -6.30
N ALA A 57 6.62 -21.58 -7.14
CA ALA A 57 7.51 -20.48 -6.77
C ALA A 57 6.77 -19.14 -6.95
N VAL A 58 6.25 -18.58 -5.86
CA VAL A 58 5.45 -17.34 -5.88
C VAL A 58 6.16 -16.17 -5.19
N TYR A 59 5.83 -14.95 -5.61
CA TYR A 59 6.28 -13.71 -4.96
C TYR A 59 5.10 -12.74 -4.74
N PRO A 60 4.96 -12.14 -3.55
CA PRO A 60 5.61 -12.53 -2.30
C PRO A 60 5.33 -14.00 -1.94
N ASP A 61 6.21 -14.59 -1.13
CA ASP A 61 6.01 -15.97 -0.69
C ASP A 61 4.93 -16.03 0.40
N TYR A 62 3.72 -16.38 -0.01
CA TYR A 62 2.58 -16.63 0.89
C TYR A 62 2.31 -18.12 1.11
N THR A 63 3.27 -18.99 0.83
CA THR A 63 3.10 -20.41 1.12
C THR A 63 3.08 -20.66 2.62
N HIS A 64 1.98 -21.21 3.14
CA HIS A 64 1.83 -21.59 4.54
C HIS A 64 1.94 -20.44 5.56
N VAL A 65 1.53 -19.23 5.16
CA VAL A 65 1.48 -18.07 6.06
C VAL A 65 0.21 -18.05 6.91
N THR A 66 0.25 -17.30 8.01
CA THR A 66 -0.93 -16.94 8.80
C THR A 66 -1.26 -15.47 8.60
N VAL A 67 -2.54 -15.15 8.37
CA VAL A 67 -3.02 -13.78 8.17
C VAL A 67 -4.21 -13.47 9.07
N PRO A 68 -4.41 -12.21 9.48
CA PRO A 68 -5.57 -11.81 10.25
C PRO A 68 -6.84 -11.83 9.40
N VAL A 69 -8.00 -12.05 10.03
CA VAL A 69 -9.28 -12.21 9.33
C VAL A 69 -9.67 -10.99 8.47
N ASN A 70 -9.21 -9.80 8.84
CA ASN A 70 -9.52 -8.53 8.18
C ASN A 70 -8.47 -8.10 7.14
N ILE A 71 -7.45 -8.91 6.84
CA ILE A 71 -6.41 -8.54 5.87
C ILE A 71 -6.99 -8.33 4.46
N ALA A 72 -6.44 -7.36 3.72
CA ALA A 72 -6.70 -7.19 2.30
C ALA A 72 -6.32 -8.44 1.47
N PRO A 73 -6.85 -8.60 0.24
CA PRO A 73 -6.57 -9.75 -0.62
C PRO A 73 -5.09 -9.95 -0.88
N LEU A 74 -4.55 -11.14 -0.58
CA LEU A 74 -3.14 -11.42 -0.83
C LEU A 74 -2.86 -11.50 -2.34
N THR A 75 -2.11 -10.52 -2.85
CA THR A 75 -1.67 -10.50 -4.25
C THR A 75 -0.37 -11.26 -4.39
N MET A 76 -0.37 -12.35 -5.18
CA MET A 76 0.84 -13.13 -5.46
C MET A 76 1.02 -13.41 -6.94
N GLU A 77 2.29 -13.54 -7.35
CA GLU A 77 2.68 -13.79 -8.73
C GLU A 77 3.48 -15.08 -8.84
N LEU A 78 3.15 -15.93 -9.83
CA LEU A 78 4.00 -17.08 -10.16
C LEU A 78 5.27 -16.56 -10.86
N THR A 79 6.42 -16.83 -10.25
CA THR A 79 7.73 -16.37 -10.77
C THR A 79 8.31 -17.31 -11.84
N THR A 80 7.81 -18.54 -11.92
CA THR A 80 8.20 -19.49 -12.97
C THR A 80 7.53 -19.09 -14.28
N PRO A 81 8.27 -18.97 -15.40
CA PRO A 81 7.68 -18.65 -16.70
C PRO A 81 6.55 -19.62 -17.07
N ALA A 82 5.42 -19.06 -17.48
CA ALA A 82 4.24 -19.80 -17.91
C ALA A 82 3.52 -19.00 -19.01
N GLU A 83 2.86 -19.72 -19.92
CA GLU A 83 1.99 -19.14 -20.95
C GLU A 83 0.69 -18.60 -20.34
N ASP A 84 0.20 -19.28 -19.30
CA ASP A 84 -1.01 -18.93 -18.59
C ASP A 84 -0.97 -19.51 -17.16
N VAL A 85 -1.70 -18.90 -16.24
CA VAL A 85 -1.75 -19.29 -14.82
C VAL A 85 -3.17 -19.17 -14.31
N VAL A 86 -3.61 -20.15 -13.53
CA VAL A 86 -4.87 -20.11 -12.78
C VAL A 86 -4.56 -20.38 -11.32
N THR A 87 -5.05 -19.52 -10.43
CA THR A 87 -4.96 -19.71 -8.98
C THR A 87 -6.36 -19.84 -8.40
N ARG A 88 -6.58 -20.88 -7.61
CA ARG A 88 -7.84 -21.10 -6.88
C ARG A 88 -7.61 -21.00 -5.38
N TYR A 89 -8.41 -20.18 -4.72
CA TYR A 89 -8.55 -20.12 -3.27
C TYR A 89 -9.86 -20.80 -2.89
N SER A 90 -9.86 -21.68 -1.88
CA SER A 90 -11.08 -22.40 -1.51
C SER A 90 -11.16 -22.76 -0.03
N TYR A 91 -12.38 -22.67 0.51
CA TYR A 91 -12.73 -23.13 1.86
C TYR A 91 -14.24 -23.41 1.95
N ALA A 92 -14.64 -24.53 2.57
CA ALA A 92 -16.02 -24.89 2.88
C ALA A 92 -17.05 -24.68 1.73
N GLY A 93 -16.66 -24.98 0.48
CA GLY A 93 -17.52 -24.85 -0.70
C GLY A 93 -17.57 -23.45 -1.31
N GLN A 94 -16.89 -22.46 -0.71
CA GLN A 94 -16.60 -21.17 -1.35
C GLN A 94 -15.29 -21.27 -2.13
N GLU A 95 -15.23 -20.63 -3.29
CA GLU A 95 -14.02 -20.54 -4.10
C GLU A 95 -13.90 -19.19 -4.81
N ILE A 96 -12.64 -18.77 -5.00
CA ILE A 96 -12.24 -17.63 -5.82
C ILE A 96 -11.24 -18.17 -6.84
N VAL A 97 -11.44 -17.84 -8.11
CA VAL A 97 -10.56 -18.25 -9.21
C VAL A 97 -9.99 -17.02 -9.91
N CYS A 98 -8.68 -16.87 -9.82
CA CYS A 98 -7.93 -15.79 -10.47
C CYS A 98 -7.21 -16.35 -11.71
N GLY A 99 -7.24 -15.60 -12.82
CA GLY A 99 -6.50 -15.90 -14.04
C GLY A 99 -5.34 -14.94 -14.25
N GLY A 100 -4.31 -15.41 -14.95
CA GLY A 100 -3.09 -14.67 -15.21
C GLY A 100 -2.00 -14.90 -14.16
N VAL A 101 -0.79 -14.47 -14.49
CA VAL A 101 0.41 -14.67 -13.65
C VAL A 101 0.29 -14.03 -12.27
N LYS A 102 -0.52 -12.97 -12.15
CA LYS A 102 -0.82 -12.24 -10.92
C LYS A 102 -2.20 -12.63 -10.41
N ALA A 103 -2.23 -13.37 -9.32
CA ALA A 103 -3.45 -13.72 -8.61
C ALA A 103 -3.76 -12.65 -7.56
N GLN A 104 -4.81 -11.86 -7.81
CA GLN A 104 -5.36 -10.91 -6.87
C GLN A 104 -6.88 -11.16 -6.77
N PRO A 105 -7.34 -11.79 -5.67
CA PRO A 105 -8.77 -11.96 -5.42
C PRO A 105 -9.51 -10.63 -5.41
N ASP A 106 -10.78 -10.65 -5.83
CA ASP A 106 -11.68 -9.52 -5.59
C ASP A 106 -11.80 -9.27 -4.08
N ILE A 107 -11.91 -8.00 -3.69
CA ILE A 107 -11.87 -7.63 -2.27
C ILE A 107 -13.07 -8.12 -1.49
N ASP A 108 -14.27 -8.11 -2.09
CA ASP A 108 -15.49 -8.53 -1.42
C ASP A 108 -15.56 -10.05 -1.34
N GLU A 109 -15.17 -10.75 -2.41
CA GLU A 109 -15.05 -12.21 -2.40
C GLU A 109 -14.00 -12.68 -1.39
N TRP A 110 -12.84 -12.01 -1.32
CA TRP A 110 -11.80 -12.33 -0.35
C TRP A 110 -12.27 -12.15 1.08
N LYS A 111 -12.90 -11.01 1.40
CA LYS A 111 -13.44 -10.74 2.74
C LYS A 111 -14.49 -11.78 3.13
N ALA A 112 -15.33 -12.21 2.19
CA ALA A 112 -16.28 -13.29 2.44
C ALA A 112 -15.57 -14.63 2.72
N LEU A 113 -14.54 -14.96 1.94
CA LEU A 113 -13.77 -16.19 2.10
C LEU A 113 -12.97 -16.22 3.42
N THR A 114 -12.29 -15.14 3.79
CA THR A 114 -11.55 -15.06 5.06
C THR A 114 -12.49 -15.07 6.26
N ALA A 115 -13.65 -14.40 6.17
CA ALA A 115 -14.66 -14.47 7.21
C ALA A 115 -15.21 -15.89 7.40
N ALA A 116 -15.44 -16.63 6.30
CA ALA A 116 -15.84 -18.03 6.35
C ALA A 116 -14.74 -18.93 6.93
N ALA A 117 -13.48 -18.69 6.55
CA ALA A 117 -12.31 -19.47 6.97
C ALA A 117 -11.73 -19.05 8.34
N LYS A 118 -12.41 -18.19 9.10
CA LYS A 118 -11.94 -17.71 10.41
C LYS A 118 -11.53 -18.86 11.35
N GLY A 119 -10.26 -18.91 11.75
CA GLY A 119 -9.69 -19.97 12.58
C GLY A 119 -9.33 -21.26 11.83
N HIS A 120 -9.35 -21.23 10.50
CA HIS A 120 -9.12 -22.37 9.61
C HIS A 120 -8.19 -22.00 8.45
N ASP A 121 -7.95 -22.97 7.58
CA ASP A 121 -7.05 -22.82 6.43
C ASP A 121 -7.83 -22.62 5.12
N ILE A 122 -7.49 -21.56 4.39
CA ILE A 122 -7.83 -21.43 2.97
C ILE A 122 -6.84 -22.29 2.19
N ARG A 123 -7.37 -23.20 1.36
CA ARG A 123 -6.55 -23.98 0.44
C ARG A 123 -6.26 -23.16 -0.81
N VAL A 124 -5.00 -23.19 -1.27
CA VAL A 124 -4.55 -22.54 -2.49
C VAL A 124 -4.02 -23.60 -3.47
N ASP A 125 -4.62 -23.63 -4.66
CA ASP A 125 -4.19 -24.46 -5.79
C ASP A 125 -3.67 -23.54 -6.91
N VAL A 126 -2.51 -23.86 -7.49
CA VAL A 126 -1.90 -23.09 -8.58
C VAL A 126 -1.69 -24.00 -9.78
N TYR A 127 -2.19 -23.56 -10.94
CA TYR A 127 -2.06 -24.23 -12.23
C TYR A 127 -1.27 -23.34 -13.16
N ALA A 128 -0.29 -23.89 -13.87
CA ALA A 128 0.45 -23.15 -14.89
C ALA A 128 0.49 -23.91 -16.20
N ARG A 129 0.33 -23.19 -17.30
CA ARG A 129 0.48 -23.73 -18.65
C ARG A 129 1.89 -23.50 -19.16
N GLN A 130 2.58 -24.58 -19.51
CA GLN A 130 3.92 -24.55 -20.07
C GLN A 130 3.97 -25.47 -21.28
N GLN A 131 4.45 -24.95 -22.41
CA GLN A 131 4.53 -25.71 -23.68
C GLN A 131 3.16 -26.30 -24.06
N GLY A 132 2.10 -25.51 -23.89
CA GLY A 132 0.73 -25.90 -24.16
C GLY A 132 0.08 -26.86 -23.16
N GLN A 133 0.80 -27.35 -22.14
CA GLN A 133 0.32 -28.32 -21.15
C GLN A 133 0.11 -27.68 -19.78
N TRP A 134 -1.03 -27.96 -19.14
CA TRP A 134 -1.31 -27.50 -17.78
C TRP A 134 -0.64 -28.41 -16.75
N THR A 135 -0.04 -27.81 -15.72
CA THR A 135 0.51 -28.49 -14.55
C THR A 135 -0.09 -27.87 -13.29
N HIS A 136 -0.64 -28.70 -12.42
CA HIS A 136 -1.07 -28.36 -11.08
C HIS A 136 0.10 -28.55 -10.10
N TYR A 137 0.46 -27.48 -9.40
CA TYR A 137 1.50 -27.53 -8.37
C TYR A 137 0.98 -28.17 -7.09
N LYS A 138 1.91 -28.59 -6.22
CA LYS A 138 1.57 -29.02 -4.88
C LYS A 138 0.78 -27.89 -4.19
N PRO A 139 -0.45 -28.15 -3.72
CA PRO A 139 -1.26 -27.17 -3.02
C PRO A 139 -0.61 -26.74 -1.71
N PHE A 140 -0.92 -25.53 -1.29
CA PHE A 140 -0.53 -25.01 0.02
C PHE A 140 -1.74 -24.35 0.70
N THR A 141 -1.52 -23.84 1.91
CA THR A 141 -2.57 -23.22 2.72
C THR A 141 -2.20 -21.81 3.14
N ILE A 142 -3.21 -21.00 3.38
CA ILE A 142 -3.12 -19.73 4.12
C ILE A 142 -4.01 -19.89 5.34
N THR A 143 -3.44 -19.81 6.54
CA THR A 143 -4.19 -19.89 7.79
C THR A 143 -4.80 -18.53 8.11
N VAL A 144 -6.11 -18.50 8.37
CA VAL A 144 -6.80 -17.28 8.77
C VAL A 144 -6.94 -17.25 10.29
N SER A 145 -6.20 -16.37 10.94
CA SER A 145 -6.32 -16.11 12.38
C SER A 145 -7.72 -15.55 12.70
N PRO A 146 -8.36 -15.98 13.81
CA PRO A 146 -9.59 -15.36 14.27
C PRO A 146 -9.42 -13.91 14.75
N ASP A 147 -8.19 -13.50 15.01
CA ASP A 147 -7.85 -12.16 15.48
C ASP A 147 -7.69 -11.19 14.31
N SER A 148 -8.17 -9.96 14.51
CA SER A 148 -7.98 -8.84 13.60
C SER A 148 -6.70 -8.05 13.95
N ILE A 149 -6.20 -7.28 12.99
CA ILE A 149 -5.16 -6.26 13.21
C ILE A 149 -5.76 -4.86 13.17
N ASP A 150 -5.01 -3.88 13.69
CA ASP A 150 -5.30 -2.47 13.43
C ASP A 150 -5.27 -2.20 11.92
N PRO A 151 -6.25 -1.44 11.39
CA PRO A 151 -6.42 -1.34 9.95
C PRO A 151 -5.36 -0.48 9.28
N TYR A 152 -4.62 0.38 9.98
CA TYR A 152 -3.70 1.33 9.35
C TYR A 152 -2.25 1.14 9.77
N ILE A 153 -1.36 1.31 8.79
CA ILE A 153 0.05 1.62 9.04
C ILE A 153 0.33 3.04 8.57
N SER A 154 1.16 3.78 9.30
CA SER A 154 1.73 5.04 8.85
C SER A 154 3.17 4.85 8.42
N TYR A 155 3.59 5.52 7.35
CA TYR A 155 4.97 5.53 6.91
C TYR A 155 5.33 6.85 6.24
N ARG A 156 6.64 7.11 6.16
CA ARG A 156 7.16 8.25 5.44
C ARG A 156 7.52 7.82 4.02
N LEU A 157 6.94 8.48 3.02
CA LEU A 157 7.34 8.35 1.63
C LEU A 157 8.42 9.40 1.34
N ILE A 158 9.56 8.94 0.82
CA ILE A 158 10.69 9.79 0.48
C ILE A 158 11.25 9.29 -0.84
N ALA A 159 11.43 10.20 -1.79
CA ALA A 159 12.15 9.89 -3.02
C ALA A 159 13.65 9.70 -2.72
N PRO A 160 14.39 8.93 -3.55
CA PRO A 160 15.81 8.75 -3.35
C PRO A 160 16.58 10.08 -3.39
N SER A 161 17.76 10.11 -2.78
CA SER A 161 18.52 11.31 -2.37
C SER A 161 18.99 12.29 -3.47
N TYR A 162 18.55 12.14 -4.72
CA TYR A 162 18.83 13.08 -5.81
C TYR A 162 17.82 14.24 -5.89
N VAL A 163 16.68 14.15 -5.19
CA VAL A 163 15.75 15.28 -4.97
C VAL A 163 15.88 15.78 -3.54
N THR A 164 16.08 17.09 -3.39
CA THR A 164 16.28 17.71 -2.07
C THR A 164 14.97 18.26 -1.57
N TYR A 165 14.40 17.61 -0.56
CA TYR A 165 13.18 18.06 0.15
C TYR A 165 11.92 18.23 -0.72
N GLU A 166 11.86 17.61 -1.90
CA GLU A 166 10.65 17.60 -2.74
C GLU A 166 9.76 16.39 -2.38
N GLU A 167 8.46 16.64 -2.24
CA GLU A 167 7.39 15.65 -2.05
C GLU A 167 7.65 14.60 -0.97
N LEU A 168 8.09 15.03 0.23
CA LEU A 168 8.12 14.16 1.40
C LEU A 168 6.76 14.16 2.09
N THR A 169 6.18 12.97 2.24
CA THR A 169 4.88 12.81 2.87
C THR A 169 4.91 11.79 3.99
N ILE A 170 4.08 12.02 5.02
CA ILE A 170 3.66 10.94 5.91
C ILE A 170 2.32 10.46 5.37
N ASN A 171 2.27 9.18 5.00
CA ASN A 171 1.09 8.52 4.48
C ASN A 171 0.57 7.54 5.52
N GLN A 172 -0.71 7.22 5.42
CA GLN A 172 -1.30 6.05 6.04
C GLN A 172 -1.92 5.15 4.97
N ARG A 173 -1.77 3.84 5.14
CA ARG A 173 -2.35 2.83 4.27
C ARG A 173 -3.22 1.88 5.08
N CYS A 174 -4.42 1.64 4.59
CA CYS A 174 -5.33 0.65 5.14
C CYS A 174 -4.90 -0.76 4.69
N LEU A 175 -4.59 -1.61 5.65
CA LEU A 175 -4.22 -3.02 5.48
C LEU A 175 -5.43 -3.91 5.15
N GLU A 176 -6.66 -3.42 5.28
CA GLU A 176 -7.89 -4.16 4.97
C GLU A 176 -8.36 -3.97 3.52
N ASN A 177 -7.92 -2.91 2.84
CA ASN A 177 -8.40 -2.57 1.50
C ASN A 177 -7.40 -1.86 0.55
N TYR A 178 -6.17 -1.60 1.00
CA TYR A 178 -5.12 -0.90 0.27
C TYR A 178 -5.28 0.61 0.07
N ASP A 179 -6.35 1.24 0.57
CA ASP A 179 -6.54 2.67 0.47
C ASP A 179 -5.38 3.41 1.14
N GLU A 180 -4.82 4.40 0.46
CA GLU A 180 -3.73 5.22 0.95
C GLU A 180 -4.15 6.69 0.99
N THR A 181 -3.81 7.38 2.08
CA THR A 181 -4.06 8.82 2.23
C THR A 181 -2.85 9.52 2.82
N VAL A 182 -2.66 10.79 2.45
CA VAL A 182 -1.59 11.62 2.98
C VAL A 182 -2.04 12.26 4.30
N ILE A 183 -1.29 12.03 5.37
CA ILE A 183 -1.48 12.69 6.67
C ILE A 183 -0.82 14.08 6.63
N TYR A 184 0.42 14.15 6.13
CA TYR A 184 1.17 15.39 6.04
C TYR A 184 2.01 15.42 4.76
N ASN A 185 2.06 16.59 4.11
CA ASN A 185 2.90 16.84 2.95
C ASN A 185 3.79 18.06 3.23
N ASN A 186 5.11 17.89 3.15
CA ASN A 186 6.08 18.96 3.40
C ASN A 186 5.95 20.14 2.43
N MET A 187 5.40 19.91 1.23
CA MET A 187 5.20 20.95 0.21
C MET A 187 4.22 22.04 0.67
N LEU A 188 3.40 21.77 1.70
CA LEU A 188 2.56 22.79 2.34
C LEU A 188 3.37 23.89 3.04
N ALA A 189 4.61 23.59 3.43
CA ALA A 189 5.51 24.49 4.12
C ALA A 189 6.79 24.79 3.31
N ALA A 190 6.96 24.22 2.13
CA ALA A 190 8.12 24.46 1.27
C ALA A 190 7.85 25.60 0.26
N ASN A 191 8.92 26.25 -0.19
CA ASN A 191 8.90 27.22 -1.28
C ASN A 191 10.11 27.00 -2.22
N ASP A 192 10.20 27.77 -3.32
CA ASP A 192 11.24 27.61 -4.36
C ASP A 192 12.68 27.66 -3.84
N SER A 193 12.92 28.28 -2.68
CA SER A 193 14.24 28.47 -2.07
C SER A 193 14.43 27.70 -0.75
N ASP A 194 13.34 27.30 -0.10
CA ASP A 194 13.37 26.66 1.21
C ASP A 194 12.56 25.36 1.24
N GLY A 195 13.24 24.25 1.52
CA GLY A 195 12.62 22.95 1.74
C GLY A 195 12.40 22.64 3.22
N GLN A 196 11.45 21.76 3.51
CA GLN A 196 11.24 21.19 4.84
C GLN A 196 11.39 19.67 4.77
N CYS A 197 12.16 19.09 5.68
CA CYS A 197 12.22 17.63 5.84
C CYS A 197 11.29 17.19 6.96
N ILE A 198 10.68 16.01 6.83
CA ILE A 198 9.93 15.36 7.89
C ILE A 198 10.66 14.10 8.36
N ASN A 199 10.82 13.93 9.67
CA ASN A 199 11.58 12.81 10.24
C ASN A 199 10.95 12.26 11.53
N CYS A 200 11.32 11.02 11.88
CA CYS A 200 10.98 10.28 13.09
C CYS A 200 9.50 10.40 13.49
N HIS A 201 8.57 10.15 12.56
CA HIS A 201 7.15 10.09 12.89
C HIS A 201 6.88 8.89 13.81
N ASN A 202 6.21 9.13 14.94
CA ASN A 202 6.07 8.13 15.99
C ASN A 202 4.76 8.33 16.79
N VAL A 203 4.09 7.24 17.13
CA VAL A 203 2.80 7.20 17.83
C VAL A 203 2.94 6.62 19.23
N GLN A 204 2.20 7.14 20.21
CA GLN A 204 2.20 6.61 21.57
C GLN A 204 1.35 5.34 21.63
N ASN A 205 1.99 4.19 21.79
CA ASN A 205 1.31 2.91 22.07
C ASN A 205 0.11 2.66 21.14
N TYR A 206 0.34 2.79 19.82
CA TYR A 206 -0.64 2.58 18.75
C TYR A 206 -1.84 3.55 18.75
N ASN A 207 -1.80 4.65 19.52
CA ASN A 207 -2.87 5.64 19.55
C ASN A 207 -2.68 6.72 18.47
N PRO A 208 -3.57 6.81 17.45
CA PRO A 208 -3.45 7.81 16.39
C PRO A 208 -3.72 9.25 16.84
N ASP A 209 -4.36 9.45 18.00
CA ASP A 209 -4.61 10.79 18.57
C ASP A 209 -3.38 11.34 19.33
N ARG A 210 -2.29 10.56 19.36
CA ARG A 210 -1.07 10.84 20.12
C ARG A 210 0.15 10.51 19.28
N TYR A 211 0.55 11.46 18.45
CA TYR A 211 1.68 11.28 17.54
C TYR A 211 2.59 12.49 17.53
N GLN A 212 3.80 12.28 17.05
CA GLN A 212 4.75 13.35 16.81
C GLN A 212 5.53 13.11 15.53
N PHE A 213 6.04 14.18 14.94
CA PHE A 213 7.09 14.11 13.92
C PHE A 213 7.96 15.37 13.98
N HIS A 214 9.20 15.26 13.51
CA HIS A 214 10.08 16.41 13.38
C HIS A 214 9.91 17.04 11.99
N ALA A 215 9.61 18.33 11.95
CA ALA A 215 9.87 19.18 10.80
C ALA A 215 11.28 19.77 10.94
N ARG A 216 12.14 19.58 9.94
CA ARG A 216 13.53 20.07 9.94
C ARG A 216 13.74 21.07 8.80
N GLN A 217 14.75 21.93 8.95
CA GLN A 217 15.05 23.04 8.04
C GLN A 217 13.97 24.13 8.12
N HIS A 218 13.34 24.46 6.99
CA HIS A 218 12.38 25.56 6.93
C HIS A 218 11.20 25.32 7.87
N HIS A 219 10.84 26.34 8.64
CA HIS A 219 9.81 26.25 9.69
C HIS A 219 10.02 25.10 10.70
N GLY A 220 11.27 24.73 10.97
CA GLY A 220 11.63 23.59 11.81
C GLY A 220 11.07 23.61 13.24
N GLY A 221 10.92 22.43 13.80
CA GLY A 221 10.37 22.15 15.12
C GLY A 221 9.77 20.74 15.18
N THR A 222 9.42 20.30 16.38
CA THR A 222 8.70 19.03 16.58
C THR A 222 7.22 19.32 16.63
N VAL A 223 6.45 18.71 15.72
CA VAL A 223 4.99 18.73 15.78
C VAL A 223 4.56 17.59 16.68
N ILE A 224 3.75 17.90 17.68
CA ILE A 224 3.23 16.95 18.65
C ILE A 224 1.72 17.17 18.72
N GLU A 225 0.97 16.10 18.46
CA GLU A 225 -0.46 16.04 18.74
C GLU A 225 -0.68 15.15 19.96
N TYR A 226 -1.50 15.63 20.88
CA TYR A 226 -1.91 14.87 22.05
C TYR A 226 -3.36 15.17 22.40
N ASP A 227 -4.24 14.18 22.28
CA ASP A 227 -5.66 14.25 22.64
C ASP A 227 -6.36 15.49 22.01
N GLY A 228 -6.16 15.70 20.70
CA GLY A 228 -6.76 16.80 19.93
C GLY A 228 -6.09 18.17 20.11
N LYS A 229 -5.01 18.27 20.90
CA LYS A 229 -4.17 19.47 20.97
C LYS A 229 -2.91 19.28 20.15
N MET A 230 -2.77 20.06 19.09
CA MET A 230 -1.56 20.11 18.29
C MET A 230 -0.69 21.30 18.70
N GLN A 231 0.60 21.06 18.87
CA GLN A 231 1.60 22.09 19.11
C GLN A 231 2.86 21.83 18.27
N LYS A 232 3.54 22.92 17.87
CA LYS A 232 4.88 22.85 17.30
C LYS A 232 5.87 23.45 18.30
N VAL A 233 6.80 22.64 18.77
CA VAL A 233 7.77 23.03 19.79
C VAL A 233 9.17 23.07 19.22
N ASN A 234 9.95 24.06 19.64
CA ASN A 234 11.39 24.08 19.40
C ASN A 234 12.08 23.82 20.74
N MET A 235 12.62 22.61 20.90
CA MET A 235 13.26 22.20 22.15
C MET A 235 14.68 22.77 22.30
N LYS A 236 15.28 23.31 21.23
CA LYS A 236 16.66 23.80 21.24
C LYS A 236 16.83 24.93 22.25
N ASN A 237 17.80 24.77 23.13
CA ASN A 237 18.24 25.79 24.07
C ASN A 237 19.74 25.56 24.41
N ASP A 238 20.34 26.50 25.15
CA ASP A 238 21.79 26.49 25.43
C ASP A 238 22.23 25.39 26.42
N SER A 239 21.29 24.69 27.06
CA SER A 239 21.55 23.66 28.08
C SER A 239 21.45 22.22 27.55
N ILE A 240 21.17 22.04 26.25
CA ILE A 240 21.07 20.72 25.60
C ILE A 240 21.88 20.70 24.31
N LEU A 241 22.42 19.54 23.96
CA LEU A 241 23.33 19.37 22.83
C LEU A 241 22.71 19.77 21.48
N SER A 242 21.48 19.32 21.24
CA SER A 242 20.69 19.63 20.05
C SER A 242 19.20 19.56 20.38
N ALA A 243 18.32 19.86 19.41
CA ALA A 243 16.90 19.56 19.58
C ALA A 243 16.69 18.04 19.56
N GLY A 244 15.56 17.55 20.09
CA GLY A 244 15.25 16.11 20.10
C GLY A 244 15.33 15.46 18.71
N VAL A 245 15.94 14.28 18.64
CA VAL A 245 16.26 13.55 17.40
C VAL A 245 15.50 12.23 17.30
N TYR A 246 15.79 11.26 18.16
CA TYR A 246 15.06 9.99 18.19
C TYR A 246 14.07 10.03 19.35
N PRO A 247 12.76 9.86 19.11
CA PRO A 247 11.74 9.90 20.16
C PRO A 247 11.42 8.51 20.73
N ALA A 248 11.07 8.47 22.01
CA ALA A 248 10.30 7.38 22.62
C ALA A 248 9.20 7.95 23.51
N TRP A 249 7.95 7.61 23.23
CA TRP A 249 6.85 7.92 24.13
C TRP A 249 6.96 7.07 25.39
N HIS A 250 6.72 7.67 26.55
CA HIS A 250 6.32 6.89 27.71
C HIS A 250 5.03 6.12 27.35
N PRO A 251 4.84 4.83 27.73
CA PRO A 251 3.70 4.04 27.27
C PRO A 251 2.31 4.63 27.56
N THR A 252 2.15 5.28 28.72
CA THR A 252 0.86 5.80 29.20
C THR A 252 0.83 7.29 29.57
N LEU A 253 1.95 7.86 30.03
CA LEU A 253 2.06 9.24 30.47
C LEU A 253 2.26 10.21 29.31
N LYS A 254 1.93 11.48 29.52
CA LYS A 254 2.24 12.59 28.62
C LYS A 254 3.72 12.96 28.70
N LEU A 255 4.59 12.06 28.28
CA LEU A 255 6.03 12.27 28.35
C LEU A 255 6.68 11.66 27.11
N LEU A 256 7.64 12.40 26.56
CA LEU A 256 8.45 12.00 25.43
C LEU A 256 9.91 12.05 25.85
N ALA A 257 10.59 10.91 25.82
CA ALA A 257 12.05 10.90 25.86
C ALA A 257 12.58 11.17 24.45
N TYR A 258 13.65 11.94 24.37
CA TYR A 258 14.39 12.15 23.14
C TYR A 258 15.87 11.93 23.40
N SER A 259 16.56 11.31 22.43
CA SER A 259 17.97 11.58 22.26
C SER A 259 18.18 12.98 21.70
N THR A 260 19.29 13.60 22.07
CA THR A 260 19.83 14.76 21.35
C THR A 260 21.17 14.35 20.80
N ASP A 261 21.36 14.43 19.48
CA ASP A 261 22.51 13.86 18.79
C ASP A 261 23.24 14.90 17.94
N GLN A 262 24.53 14.67 17.70
CA GLN A 262 25.32 15.32 16.65
C GLN A 262 25.62 14.34 15.52
N THR A 263 24.62 14.18 14.64
CA THR A 263 24.69 13.26 13.52
C THR A 263 25.37 13.85 12.28
N MET A 264 26.19 13.05 11.62
CA MET A 264 26.78 13.32 10.31
C MET A 264 26.48 12.17 9.35
N GLN A 265 26.51 12.46 8.06
CA GLN A 265 26.33 11.46 7.01
C GLN A 265 27.58 11.38 6.15
N SER A 266 27.96 10.16 5.79
CA SER A 266 29.01 9.89 4.82
C SER A 266 28.46 9.01 3.71
N PHE A 267 28.78 9.38 2.46
CA PHE A 267 28.25 8.72 1.28
C PHE A 267 29.39 7.99 0.57
N HIS A 268 29.15 6.73 0.20
CA HIS A 268 30.02 5.97 -0.70
C HIS A 268 31.47 5.80 -0.22
N THR A 269 31.68 5.84 1.10
CA THR A 269 33.00 5.72 1.74
C THR A 269 33.66 4.37 1.49
N ARG A 270 32.91 3.29 1.72
CA ARG A 270 33.36 1.90 1.54
C ARG A 270 32.72 1.22 0.32
N ASP A 271 31.48 1.59 0.00
CA ASP A 271 30.68 0.93 -1.04
C ASP A 271 29.73 1.96 -1.67
N ILE A 272 29.59 1.92 -3.00
CA ILE A 272 28.76 2.86 -3.76
C ILE A 272 27.27 2.74 -3.41
N ASP A 273 26.82 1.62 -2.83
CA ASP A 273 25.44 1.44 -2.41
C ASP A 273 25.22 1.72 -0.92
N LYS A 274 26.23 2.25 -0.21
CA LYS A 274 26.14 2.54 1.23
C LYS A 274 26.16 4.03 1.55
N ILE A 275 25.23 4.39 2.43
CA ILE A 275 25.19 5.65 3.15
C ILE A 275 25.39 5.31 4.62
N GLU A 276 26.38 5.94 5.25
CA GLU A 276 26.72 5.75 6.66
C GLU A 276 26.26 6.98 7.45
N VAL A 277 25.59 6.75 8.56
CA VAL A 277 25.22 7.79 9.53
C VAL A 277 26.07 7.57 10.77
N LEU A 278 26.78 8.60 11.19
CA LEU A 278 27.61 8.58 12.39
C LEU A 278 27.02 9.55 13.40
N ASP A 279 26.97 9.13 14.65
CA ASP A 279 26.74 10.03 15.77
C ASP A 279 28.07 10.29 16.49
N SER A 280 28.32 11.56 16.80
CA SER A 280 29.57 12.00 17.41
C SER A 280 29.43 12.39 18.87
N GLN A 281 28.20 12.74 19.30
CA GLN A 281 27.84 13.09 20.67
C GLN A 281 26.34 12.85 20.81
N SER A 282 25.91 12.19 21.88
CA SER A 282 24.49 12.01 22.20
C SER A 282 24.25 12.22 23.69
N ASP A 283 23.06 12.70 24.03
CA ASP A 283 22.55 12.86 25.40
C ASP A 283 21.05 12.47 25.42
N LEU A 284 20.43 12.37 26.60
CA LEU A 284 19.00 12.10 26.74
C LEU A 284 18.25 13.21 27.47
N ILE A 285 17.09 13.57 26.93
CA ILE A 285 16.16 14.54 27.50
C ILE A 285 14.75 13.97 27.62
N LEU A 286 13.99 14.50 28.56
CA LEU A 286 12.56 14.26 28.75
C LEU A 286 11.80 15.55 28.42
N PHE A 287 10.76 15.45 27.62
CA PHE A 287 9.87 16.54 27.29
C PHE A 287 8.46 16.29 27.87
N ASP A 288 7.95 17.28 28.59
CA ASP A 288 6.58 17.34 29.10
C ASP A 288 5.76 18.31 28.23
N PRO A 289 4.86 17.82 27.36
CA PRO A 289 4.06 18.64 26.46
C PRO A 289 2.98 19.47 27.17
N ASP A 290 2.56 19.12 28.40
CA ASP A 290 1.57 19.91 29.14
C ASP A 290 2.24 21.14 29.77
N LYS A 291 3.48 21.00 30.26
CA LYS A 291 4.26 22.11 30.83
C LYS A 291 5.10 22.86 29.80
N ASN A 292 5.32 22.26 28.64
CA ASN A 292 6.26 22.72 27.63
C ASN A 292 7.68 22.88 28.21
N GLU A 293 8.12 21.86 28.95
CA GLU A 293 9.40 21.83 29.66
C GLU A 293 10.28 20.69 29.17
N VAL A 294 11.58 20.94 29.07
CA VAL A 294 12.62 19.94 28.82
C VAL A 294 13.38 19.70 30.11
N GLN A 295 13.63 18.44 30.43
CA GLN A 295 14.46 18.01 31.56
C GLN A 295 15.58 17.12 31.03
N THR A 296 16.80 17.35 31.48
CA THR A 296 17.92 16.47 31.16
C THR A 296 17.78 15.16 31.94
N ILE A 297 17.92 14.03 31.25
CA ILE A 297 17.99 12.69 31.87
C ILE A 297 19.47 12.32 32.06
N LEU A 298 20.25 12.37 30.98
CA LEU A 298 21.69 12.11 30.95
C LEU A 298 22.37 13.18 30.08
N ASN A 299 23.56 13.63 30.50
CA ASN A 299 24.36 14.62 29.77
C ASN A 299 25.87 14.47 30.04
N ASP A 300 26.39 13.25 29.92
CA ASP A 300 27.81 12.98 30.12
C ASP A 300 28.54 12.92 28.80
N SER A 301 29.46 13.87 28.58
CA SER A 301 30.31 13.93 27.37
C SER A 301 31.19 12.70 27.10
N THR A 302 31.24 11.75 28.04
CA THR A 302 31.98 10.49 27.91
C THR A 302 31.09 9.28 27.67
N GLU A 303 29.77 9.46 27.67
CA GLU A 303 28.78 8.45 27.32
C GLU A 303 28.16 8.73 25.93
N PHE A 304 27.42 7.76 25.40
CA PHE A 304 26.80 7.82 24.08
C PHE A 304 25.38 7.26 24.16
N GLU A 305 24.43 8.11 24.53
CA GLU A 305 23.04 7.77 24.72
C GLU A 305 22.21 8.00 23.45
N VAL A 306 22.59 7.28 22.39
CA VAL A 306 22.09 7.45 21.01
C VAL A 306 20.57 7.27 20.89
N PHE A 307 19.93 6.49 21.74
CA PHE A 307 18.49 6.22 21.67
C PHE A 307 17.84 6.26 23.07
N PRO A 308 16.63 6.86 23.20
CA PRO A 308 15.85 6.84 24.44
C PRO A 308 15.14 5.51 24.72
#